data_AF-A0A7R9ZNU1-F1
#
_entry.id   AF-A0A7R9ZNU1-F1
#
_cell.length_a   1.000
_cell.length_b   1.000
_cell.length_c   1.000
_cell.angle_alpha   90.00
_cell.angle_beta   90.00
_cell.angle_gamma   90.00
#
_symmetry.space_group_name_H-M   'P 1'
#
loop_
_entity.id
_entity.type
_entity.pdbx_description
1 polymer ?
#
loop_
_entity_poly.entity_id
_entity_poly.type
_entity_poly.pdbx_seq_one_letter_code
_entity_poly.pdbx_strand_id
1 'polypeptide(L)'
;GNNSASTDDSGGDNGNANTTNCGTGTGKNSSHQSSLAHWARRQRHQYKLKMQGKSSSLSNERQEALEALGFVWDPNNAAWEEKYQQLVDFAKEHGHSQVPRWFEQNPPLAIWVKCQRRHFARMKKQAGLRTSLTPDRIRRLEMLGFVWYAKANPCRRK
;
A
#
# COMPACT_ATOMS: atom_id res chain seq x y z
N GLY A 1 53.15 -10.82 23.04
CA GLY A 1 51.70 -10.94 23.12
C GLY A 1 51.17 -9.74 23.89
N ASN A 2 50.19 -9.06 23.32
CA ASN A 2 49.08 -8.39 24.01
C ASN A 2 48.22 -7.72 22.93
N ASN A 3 47.09 -8.35 22.66
CA ASN A 3 45.92 -7.72 22.05
C ASN A 3 45.39 -6.66 23.03
N SER A 4 44.93 -5.54 22.50
CA SER A 4 43.85 -4.76 23.10
C SER A 4 43.08 -4.06 22.00
N ALA A 5 41.83 -4.49 21.87
CA ALA A 5 40.79 -3.93 21.02
C ALA A 5 40.02 -2.86 21.79
N SER A 6 39.57 -1.82 21.07
CA SER A 6 38.47 -0.88 21.38
C SER A 6 38.56 0.23 20.32
N THR A 7 37.51 0.81 19.73
CA THR A 7 36.05 0.78 19.91
C THR A 7 35.47 1.51 18.68
N ASP A 8 34.30 1.06 18.21
CA ASP A 8 33.12 1.83 17.78
C ASP A 8 33.29 3.18 17.05
N ASP A 9 32.62 3.38 15.91
CA ASP A 9 31.26 3.95 15.88
C ASP A 9 30.76 4.18 14.44
N SER A 10 29.45 4.19 14.32
CA SER A 10 28.62 4.18 13.14
C SER A 10 28.62 5.49 12.35
N GLY A 11 28.51 5.40 11.02
CA GLY A 11 28.30 6.55 10.15
C GLY A 11 27.68 6.14 8.83
N GLY A 12 26.39 5.79 8.85
CA GLY A 12 25.60 5.57 7.64
C GLY A 12 25.22 6.90 6.99
N ASP A 13 25.53 7.06 5.71
CA ASP A 13 25.05 8.18 4.91
C ASP A 13 24.10 7.72 3.78
N ASN A 14 22.84 8.04 4.04
CA ASN A 14 21.73 8.38 3.16
C ASN A 14 21.59 7.72 1.78
N GLY A 15 20.55 6.88 1.71
CA GLY A 15 19.93 6.42 0.48
C GLY A 15 19.35 7.57 -0.34
N ASN A 16 19.78 7.64 -1.60
CA ASN A 16 19.10 8.36 -2.65
C ASN A 16 17.89 7.54 -3.14
N ALA A 17 16.77 7.65 -2.43
CA ALA A 17 15.49 7.12 -2.87
C ALA A 17 14.85 8.11 -3.88
N ASN A 18 15.18 7.93 -5.16
CA ASN A 18 14.50 8.61 -6.25
C ASN A 18 13.02 8.22 -6.26
N THR A 19 12.18 9.14 -5.78
CA THR A 19 10.75 8.98 -5.56
C THR A 19 10.03 9.27 -6.86
N THR A 20 9.87 8.28 -7.75
CA THR A 20 8.96 8.43 -8.90
C THR A 20 7.53 8.16 -8.45
N ASN A 21 6.95 9.24 -7.90
CA ASN A 21 5.54 9.49 -7.66
C ASN A 21 4.71 9.18 -8.92
N CYS A 22 3.58 8.49 -8.76
CA CYS A 22 2.62 8.31 -9.84
C CYS A 22 1.21 8.50 -9.29
N GLY A 23 0.69 9.72 -9.44
CA GLY A 23 -0.74 10.00 -9.48
C GLY A 23 -1.38 10.46 -8.17
N THR A 24 -0.91 11.57 -7.59
CA THR A 24 -1.83 12.54 -6.97
C THR A 24 -1.42 13.93 -7.46
N GLY A 25 -2.35 14.64 -8.10
CA GLY A 25 -2.19 16.07 -8.32
C GLY A 25 -2.35 16.76 -6.97
N THR A 26 -1.25 17.23 -6.38
CA THR A 26 -1.29 18.11 -5.22
C THR A 26 -0.93 19.51 -5.69
N GLY A 27 -1.94 20.22 -6.18
CA GLY A 27 -1.93 21.67 -6.14
C GLY A 27 -2.18 22.11 -4.70
N LYS A 28 -1.38 23.10 -4.28
CA LYS A 28 -1.45 23.90 -3.03
C LYS A 28 -0.66 23.37 -1.84
N ASN A 29 0.48 24.03 -1.62
CA ASN A 29 0.94 24.43 -0.29
C ASN A 29 -0.25 25.04 0.48
N SER A 30 -0.75 24.35 1.51
CA SER A 30 -1.60 24.96 2.53
C SER A 30 -1.04 24.61 3.88
N SER A 31 -0.53 25.64 4.55
CA SER A 31 0.13 25.67 5.84
C SER A 31 -0.75 25.26 7.02
N HIS A 32 -1.93 24.68 6.82
CA HIS A 32 -2.79 24.16 7.89
C HIS A 32 -3.27 22.75 7.52
N GLN A 33 -2.46 21.75 7.84
CA GLN A 33 -3.02 20.40 8.08
C GLN A 33 -4.00 20.57 9.25
N SER A 34 -5.31 20.54 8.95
CA SER A 34 -6.38 20.68 9.95
C SER A 34 -6.05 19.87 11.20
N SER A 35 -6.23 20.47 12.38
CA SER A 35 -5.97 19.84 13.68
C SER A 35 -6.58 18.44 13.79
N LEU A 36 -7.73 18.22 13.14
CA LEU A 36 -8.40 16.93 13.07
C LEU A 36 -7.64 15.89 12.25
N ALA A 37 -7.07 16.25 11.09
CA ALA A 37 -6.27 15.33 10.29
C ALA A 37 -5.01 14.91 11.04
N HIS A 38 -4.37 15.84 11.75
CA HIS A 38 -3.24 15.53 12.64
C HIS A 38 -3.69 14.60 13.77
N TRP A 39 -4.79 14.92 14.45
CA TRP A 39 -5.33 14.11 15.53
C TRP A 39 -5.64 12.68 15.06
N ALA A 40 -6.31 12.52 13.91
CA ALA A 40 -6.63 11.21 13.36
C ALA A 40 -5.36 10.41 13.04
N ARG A 41 -4.34 11.05 12.46
CA ARG A 41 -3.02 10.42 12.22
C ARG A 41 -2.40 9.94 13.53
N ARG A 42 -2.49 10.74 14.60
CA ARG A 42 -1.99 10.38 15.92
C ARG A 42 -2.75 9.17 16.50
N GLN A 43 -4.09 9.14 16.40
CA GLN A 43 -4.87 7.99 16.87
C GLN A 43 -4.47 6.71 16.13
N ARG A 44 -4.37 6.73 14.80
CA ARG A 44 -3.92 5.58 14.00
C ARG A 44 -2.52 5.09 14.37
N HIS A 45 -1.61 6.02 14.65
CA HIS A 45 -0.27 5.67 15.14
C HIS A 45 -0.32 4.99 16.51
N GLN A 46 -1.09 5.54 17.46
CA GLN A 46 -1.24 4.95 18.80
C GLN A 46 -1.88 3.57 18.73
N TYR A 47 -2.92 3.38 17.91
CA TYR A 47 -3.51 2.08 17.66
C TYR A 47 -2.50 1.07 17.12
N LYS A 48 -1.66 1.47 16.16
CA LYS A 48 -0.60 0.62 15.63
C LYS A 48 0.41 0.22 16.70
N LEU A 49 0.79 1.12 17.62
CA LEU A 49 1.67 0.79 18.75
C LEU A 49 1.01 -0.24 19.67
N LYS A 50 -0.27 -0.02 20.03
CA LYS A 50 -1.06 -0.92 20.87
C LYS A 50 -1.16 -2.33 20.27
N MET A 51 -1.47 -2.44 18.98
CA MET A 51 -1.54 -3.72 18.26
C MET A 51 -0.18 -4.43 18.14
N GLN A 52 0.92 -3.70 18.28
CA GLN A 52 2.28 -4.25 18.32
C GLN A 52 2.73 -4.61 19.75
N GLY A 53 1.86 -4.47 20.76
CA GLY A 53 2.21 -4.67 22.17
C GLY A 53 3.16 -3.60 22.73
N LYS A 54 3.30 -2.46 22.05
CA LYS A 54 4.13 -1.34 22.50
C LYS A 54 3.33 -0.38 23.37
N SER A 55 4.04 0.40 24.19
CA SER A 55 3.41 1.44 24.99
C SER A 55 2.61 2.40 24.11
N SER A 56 1.34 2.56 24.46
CA SER A 56 0.39 3.41 23.76
C SER A 56 -0.48 4.17 24.76
N SER A 57 -0.83 5.40 24.40
CA SER A 57 -1.77 6.25 25.12
C SER A 57 -3.23 6.02 24.72
N LEU A 58 -3.51 5.00 23.90
CA LEU A 58 -4.85 4.66 23.44
C LEU A 58 -5.54 3.72 24.44
N SER A 59 -6.47 4.25 25.23
CA SER A 59 -7.33 3.46 26.12
C SER A 59 -8.26 2.52 25.34
N ASN A 60 -8.73 1.45 25.98
CA ASN A 60 -9.76 0.55 25.41
C ASN A 60 -11.06 1.31 25.13
N GLU A 61 -11.54 2.09 26.10
CA GLU A 61 -12.76 2.89 25.96
C GLU A 61 -12.71 3.84 24.75
N ARG A 62 -11.58 4.53 24.52
CA ARG A 62 -11.42 5.41 23.36
C ARG A 62 -11.43 4.62 22.06
N GLN A 63 -10.78 3.45 22.04
CA GLN A 63 -10.76 2.60 20.87
C GLN A 63 -12.19 2.14 20.52
N GLU A 64 -12.93 1.61 21.49
CA GLU A 64 -14.31 1.13 21.32
C GLU A 64 -15.24 2.26 20.87
N ALA A 65 -15.13 3.45 21.46
CA ALA A 65 -15.91 4.61 21.04
C ALA A 65 -15.63 5.01 19.58
N LEU A 66 -14.37 4.93 19.13
CA LEU A 66 -14.01 5.23 17.75
C LEU A 66 -14.46 4.14 16.78
N GLU A 67 -14.40 2.87 17.19
CA GLU A 67 -14.93 1.75 16.41
C GLU A 67 -16.46 1.86 16.23
N ALA A 68 -17.19 2.24 17.28
CA ALA A 68 -18.63 2.49 17.22
C ALA A 68 -19.00 3.62 16.25
N LEU A 69 -18.10 4.59 16.04
CA LEU A 69 -18.25 5.66 15.05
C LEU A 69 -17.80 5.26 13.64
N GLY A 70 -17.36 4.01 13.43
CA GLY A 70 -16.84 3.54 12.14
C GLY A 70 -15.46 4.13 11.79
N PHE A 71 -14.65 4.50 12.78
CA PHE A 71 -13.35 5.10 12.54
C PHE A 71 -12.39 4.12 11.85
N VAL A 72 -11.90 4.50 10.67
CA VAL A 72 -10.96 3.68 9.89
C VAL A 72 -9.53 3.83 10.42
N TRP A 73 -9.04 2.77 11.08
CA TRP A 73 -7.69 2.69 11.65
C TRP A 73 -6.57 2.54 10.61
N ASP A 74 -6.82 1.80 9.52
CA ASP A 74 -5.89 1.67 8.38
C ASP A 74 -6.58 2.06 7.06
N PRO A 75 -6.54 3.35 6.68
CA PRO A 75 -7.11 3.82 5.43
C PRO A 75 -6.48 3.22 4.19
N ASN A 76 -5.19 2.86 4.25
CA ASN A 76 -4.51 2.25 3.11
C ASN A 76 -4.97 0.80 2.91
N ASN A 77 -5.29 0.11 4.01
CA ASN A 77 -5.90 -1.20 3.92
C ASN A 77 -7.35 -1.14 3.46
N ALA A 78 -8.15 -0.22 4.02
CA ALA A 78 -9.54 -0.03 3.60
C ALA A 78 -9.65 0.32 2.10
N ALA A 79 -8.83 1.25 1.60
CA ALA A 79 -8.81 1.62 0.19
C ALA A 79 -8.36 0.47 -0.72
N TRP A 80 -7.44 -0.37 -0.26
CA TRP A 80 -7.05 -1.57 -1.02
C TRP A 80 -8.17 -2.59 -1.05
N GLU A 81 -8.85 -2.82 0.08
CA GLU A 81 -9.97 -3.75 0.21
C GLU A 81 -11.14 -3.37 -0.70
N GLU A 82 -11.51 -2.09 -0.72
CA GLU A 82 -12.55 -1.57 -1.61
C GLU A 82 -12.25 -1.85 -3.09
N LYS A 83 -10.99 -1.62 -3.51
CA LYS A 83 -10.56 -1.92 -4.90
C LYS A 83 -10.46 -3.40 -5.19
N TYR A 84 -10.07 -4.21 -4.21
CA TYR A 84 -10.10 -5.65 -4.33
C TYR A 84 -11.54 -6.14 -4.53
N GLN A 85 -12.51 -5.62 -3.77
CA GLN A 85 -13.91 -5.99 -3.93
C GLN A 85 -14.44 -5.58 -5.33
N GLN A 86 -14.11 -4.39 -5.82
CA GLN A 86 -14.44 -3.97 -7.19
C GLN A 86 -13.86 -4.92 -8.24
N LEU A 87 -12.66 -5.46 -8.03
CA LEU A 87 -12.07 -6.47 -8.92
C LEU A 87 -12.78 -7.81 -8.83
N VAL A 88 -13.19 -8.23 -7.62
CA VAL A 88 -13.98 -9.45 -7.41
C VAL A 88 -15.31 -9.36 -8.16
N ASP A 89 -15.99 -8.22 -8.06
CA ASP A 89 -17.28 -8.02 -8.72
C ASP A 89 -17.11 -7.97 -10.25
N PHE A 90 -16.07 -7.31 -10.75
CA PHE A 90 -15.69 -7.36 -12.17
C PHE A 90 -15.44 -8.80 -12.64
N ALA A 91 -14.71 -9.59 -11.86
CA ALA A 91 -14.38 -10.97 -12.20
C ALA A 91 -15.62 -11.89 -12.20
N LYS A 92 -16.58 -11.64 -11.31
CA LYS A 92 -17.88 -12.34 -11.31
C LYS A 92 -18.70 -12.02 -12.55
N GLU A 93 -18.72 -10.75 -12.96
CA GLU A 93 -19.49 -10.29 -14.12
C GLU A 93 -18.88 -10.76 -15.45
N HIS A 94 -17.55 -10.69 -15.59
CA HIS A 94 -16.86 -10.96 -16.86
C HIS A 94 -16.26 -12.37 -16.95
N GLY A 95 -16.28 -13.14 -15.87
CA GLY A 95 -15.65 -14.46 -15.77
C GLY A 95 -14.12 -14.44 -15.70
N HIS A 96 -13.50 -13.25 -15.68
CA HIS A 96 -12.05 -13.09 -15.61
C HIS A 96 -11.64 -11.81 -14.87
N SER A 97 -10.43 -11.80 -14.30
CA SER A 97 -9.85 -10.62 -13.63
C SER A 97 -9.01 -9.72 -14.55
N GLN A 98 -9.10 -9.92 -15.87
CA GLN A 98 -8.36 -9.14 -16.88
C GLN A 98 -9.05 -7.80 -17.16
N VAL A 99 -8.88 -6.83 -16.25
CA VAL A 99 -9.41 -5.48 -16.45
C VAL A 99 -8.71 -4.79 -17.64
N PRO A 100 -9.46 -4.29 -18.64
CA PRO A 100 -8.91 -3.54 -19.76
C PRO A 100 -8.17 -2.29 -19.29
N ARG A 101 -7.17 -1.86 -20.06
CA ARG A 101 -6.43 -0.63 -19.75
C ARG A 101 -7.36 0.59 -19.74
N TRP A 102 -8.33 0.60 -20.65
CA TRP A 102 -9.30 1.67 -20.84
C TRP A 102 -10.68 1.15 -20.44
N PHE A 103 -10.85 0.93 -19.14
CA PHE A 103 -12.14 0.51 -18.60
C PHE A 103 -12.96 1.76 -18.27
N GLU A 104 -13.90 2.12 -19.15
CA GLU A 104 -14.67 3.37 -19.05
C GLU A 104 -15.66 3.35 -17.89
N GLN A 105 -16.17 2.17 -17.54
CA GLN A 105 -17.12 1.97 -16.44
C GLN A 105 -16.46 2.20 -15.08
N ASN A 106 -15.16 1.87 -14.94
CA ASN A 106 -14.41 2.14 -13.71
C ASN A 106 -12.92 2.41 -14.01
N PRO A 107 -12.58 3.62 -14.48
CA PRO A 107 -11.19 4.02 -14.74
C PRO A 107 -10.27 3.90 -13.52
N PRO A 108 -10.72 4.22 -12.28
CA PRO A 108 -9.92 4.01 -11.08
C PRO A 108 -9.47 2.56 -10.88
N LEU A 109 -10.33 1.58 -11.17
CA LEU A 109 -9.99 0.16 -11.05
C LEU A 109 -8.90 -0.24 -12.05
N ALA A 110 -9.00 0.19 -13.31
CA ALA A 110 -7.98 -0.09 -14.33
C ALA A 110 -6.60 0.49 -13.94
N ILE A 111 -6.58 1.71 -13.39
CA ILE A 111 -5.37 2.33 -12.87
C ILE A 111 -4.80 1.52 -11.70
N TRP A 112 -5.65 1.10 -10.77
CA TRP A 112 -5.25 0.30 -9.61
C TRP A 112 -4.64 -1.04 -10.03
N VAL A 113 -5.28 -1.78 -10.96
CA VAL A 113 -4.77 -3.03 -11.53
C VAL A 113 -3.39 -2.84 -12.17
N LYS A 114 -3.22 -1.76 -12.96
CA LYS A 114 -1.92 -1.41 -13.55
C LYS A 114 -0.86 -1.16 -12.47
N CYS A 115 -1.22 -0.47 -11.39
CA CYS A 115 -0.33 -0.22 -10.26
C CYS A 115 0.10 -1.53 -9.58
N GLN A 116 -0.83 -2.47 -9.33
CA GLN A 116 -0.49 -3.77 -8.73
C GLN A 116 0.53 -4.54 -9.57
N ARG A 117 0.32 -4.63 -10.90
CA ARG A 117 1.27 -5.27 -11.83
C ARG A 117 2.66 -4.64 -11.76
N ARG A 118 2.74 -3.31 -11.71
CA ARG A 118 4.01 -2.58 -11.60
C ARG A 118 4.71 -2.82 -10.25
N HIS A 119 3.97 -2.81 -9.15
CA HIS A 119 4.54 -3.08 -7.82
C HIS A 119 5.10 -4.49 -7.75
N PHE A 120 4.37 -5.48 -8.24
CA PHE A 120 4.83 -6.87 -8.29
C PHE A 120 6.08 -7.03 -9.17
N ALA A 121 6.11 -6.43 -10.37
CA ALA A 121 7.28 -6.48 -11.25
C ALA A 121 8.52 -5.83 -10.63
N ARG A 122 8.38 -4.70 -9.92
CA ARG A 122 9.47 -4.06 -9.19
C ARG A 122 9.97 -4.92 -8.03
N MET A 123 9.05 -5.50 -7.27
CA MET A 123 9.38 -6.39 -6.15
C MET A 123 10.15 -7.64 -6.62
N LYS A 124 9.80 -8.20 -7.79
CA LYS A 124 10.53 -9.32 -8.39
C LYS A 124 11.93 -8.95 -8.88
N LYS A 125 12.14 -7.69 -9.31
CA LYS A 125 13.46 -7.21 -9.79
C LYS A 125 14.41 -6.84 -8.64
N GLN A 126 13.88 -6.37 -7.52
CA GLN A 126 14.67 -5.89 -6.40
C GLN A 126 14.19 -6.53 -5.11
N ALA A 127 14.93 -7.55 -4.67
CA ALA A 127 14.71 -8.19 -3.38
C ALA A 127 14.83 -7.16 -2.25
N GLY A 128 13.91 -7.21 -1.29
CA GLY A 128 13.86 -6.28 -0.15
C GLY A 128 13.18 -4.93 -0.43
N LEU A 129 12.70 -4.66 -1.65
CA LEU A 129 11.93 -3.44 -1.91
C LEU A 129 10.61 -3.46 -1.14
N ARG A 130 10.44 -2.50 -0.21
CA ARG A 130 9.17 -2.33 0.50
C ARG A 130 8.12 -1.78 -0.46
N THR A 131 7.04 -2.54 -0.65
CA THR A 131 5.88 -2.10 -1.43
C THR A 131 4.61 -2.23 -0.60
N SER A 132 3.53 -1.59 -1.06
CA SER A 132 2.20 -1.77 -0.48
C SER A 132 1.58 -3.14 -0.80
N LEU A 133 2.23 -3.95 -1.63
CA LEU A 133 1.78 -5.28 -2.02
C LEU A 133 2.36 -6.31 -1.04
N THR A 134 1.61 -6.59 0.03
CA THR A 134 1.98 -7.58 1.04
C THR A 134 1.83 -9.00 0.50
N PRO A 135 2.48 -10.02 1.09
CA PRO A 135 2.32 -11.42 0.68
C PRO A 135 0.85 -11.89 0.70
N ASP A 136 0.07 -11.41 1.67
CA ASP A 136 -1.36 -11.71 1.74
C ASP A 136 -2.14 -11.13 0.55
N ARG A 137 -1.89 -9.87 0.20
CA ARG A 137 -2.50 -9.22 -0.98
C ARG A 137 -2.17 -9.94 -2.27
N ILE A 138 -0.95 -10.45 -2.41
CA ILE A 138 -0.53 -11.28 -3.55
C ILE A 138 -1.34 -12.56 -3.60
N ARG A 139 -1.39 -13.31 -2.48
CA ARG A 139 -2.15 -14.56 -2.38
C ARG A 139 -3.62 -14.34 -2.76
N ARG A 140 -4.26 -13.29 -2.23
CA ARG A 140 -5.66 -12.97 -2.53
C ARG A 140 -5.92 -12.64 -4.00
N LEU A 141 -4.97 -11.98 -4.65
CA LEU A 141 -5.04 -11.71 -6.09
C LEU A 141 -4.84 -13.00 -6.91
N GLU A 142 -3.88 -13.84 -6.52
CA GLU A 142 -3.62 -15.13 -7.18
C GLU A 142 -4.82 -16.08 -7.05
N MET A 143 -5.47 -16.14 -5.89
CA MET A 143 -6.70 -16.91 -5.69
C MET A 143 -7.86 -16.43 -6.58
N LEU A 144 -7.89 -15.14 -6.94
CA LEU A 144 -8.86 -14.60 -7.90
C LEU A 144 -8.49 -14.89 -9.37
N GLY A 145 -7.39 -15.61 -9.61
CA GLY A 145 -6.86 -15.85 -10.95
C GLY A 145 -6.25 -14.59 -11.58
N PHE A 146 -5.75 -13.66 -10.77
CA PHE A 146 -5.17 -12.40 -11.26
C PHE A 146 -3.92 -12.62 -12.12
N VAL A 147 -3.98 -12.13 -13.35
CA VAL A 147 -2.86 -12.22 -14.29
C VAL A 147 -1.91 -11.03 -14.10
N TRP A 148 -0.72 -11.33 -13.54
CA TRP A 148 0.35 -10.35 -13.29
C TRP A 148 1.02 -9.84 -14.57
N TYR A 149 1.21 -10.73 -15.54
CA TYR A 149 1.88 -10.44 -16.80
C TYR A 149 0.89 -10.69 -17.95
N ALA A 150 0.49 -9.63 -18.64
CA ALA A 150 -0.21 -9.82 -19.92
C ALA A 150 0.73 -10.60 -20.84
N LYS A 151 0.29 -11.77 -21.34
CA LYS A 151 1.04 -12.49 -22.37
C LYS A 151 1.32 -11.49 -23.50
N ALA A 152 2.56 -11.40 -23.95
CA ALA A 152 2.89 -10.56 -25.09
C ALA A 152 1.99 -11.00 -26.25
N ASN A 153 1.15 -10.09 -26.76
CA ASN A 153 0.43 -10.36 -28.00
C ASN A 153 1.51 -10.57 -29.08
N PRO A 154 1.55 -11.74 -29.76
CA PRO A 154 2.55 -11.99 -30.80
C PRO A 154 2.42 -11.02 -31.99
N CYS A 155 1.32 -10.25 -32.08
CA CYS A 155 0.98 -9.40 -33.23
C CYS A 155 1.55 -7.96 -33.20
N ARG A 156 2.64 -7.68 -32.47
CA ARG A 156 3.38 -6.41 -32.64
C ARG A 156 4.78 -6.65 -33.19
N ARG A 157 4.83 -7.14 -34.43
CA ARG A 157 5.93 -6.88 -35.36
C ARG A 157 5.30 -6.24 -36.59
N LYS A 158 5.56 -4.95 -36.78
CA LYS A 158 5.37 -4.26 -38.05
C LYS A 158 6.58 -4.58 -38.92
#